data_AF-A0A9X3C1Z0-F1
#
_entry.id   AF-A0A9X3C1Z0-F1
#
_cell.length_a   1.000
_cell.length_b   1.000
_cell.length_c   1.000
_cell.angle_alpha   90.00
_cell.angle_beta   90.00
_cell.angle_gamma   90.00
#
_symmetry.space_group_name_H-M   'P 1'
#
loop_
_entity.id
_entity.type
_entity.pdbx_description
1 polymer ?
#
loop_
_entity_poly.entity_id
_entity_poly.type
_entity_poly.pdbx_seq_one_letter_code
_entity_poly.pdbx_strand_id
1 'polypeptide(L)'
;MRTFQNEIIMELLNAMDEFMTTAERLINKIINETNQPEIEAIKKGSYDEIENADFLNNKKTLSDNWFYDVHGEHCMFENTITGQTLEVSLGHKEHIENLDPYFFYNFLKTTKHLTHLTKHFESPFKDMLNLFEDLEQKKLLKHIHRIEYRKY
;
A
#
# COMPACT_ATOMS: atom_id res chain seq x y z
N MET A 1 3.21 -20.75 15.75
CA MET A 1 2.50 -19.53 15.27
C MET A 1 1.63 -18.99 16.39
N ARG A 2 1.60 -17.66 16.56
CA ARG A 2 0.66 -17.01 17.49
C ARG A 2 -0.72 -17.05 16.84
N THR A 3 -1.70 -17.66 17.49
CA THR A 3 -3.07 -17.70 16.97
C THR A 3 -3.77 -16.39 17.29
N PHE A 4 -4.13 -15.63 16.26
CA PHE A 4 -4.96 -14.43 16.43
C PHE A 4 -6.41 -14.80 16.74
N GLN A 5 -7.06 -13.99 17.57
CA GLN A 5 -8.50 -14.05 17.77
C GLN A 5 -9.21 -13.67 16.46
N ASN A 6 -10.37 -14.27 16.19
CA ASN A 6 -11.11 -14.02 14.93
C ASN A 6 -11.42 -12.53 14.71
N GLU A 7 -11.72 -11.78 15.77
CA GLU A 7 -11.98 -10.34 15.69
C GLU A 7 -10.75 -9.57 15.17
N ILE A 8 -9.56 -9.92 15.66
CA ILE A 8 -8.30 -9.30 15.21
C ILE A 8 -7.98 -9.66 13.76
N ILE A 9 -8.25 -10.90 13.35
CA ILE A 9 -8.11 -11.31 11.94
C ILE A 9 -9.04 -10.47 11.05
N MET A 10 -10.30 -10.28 11.45
CA MET A 10 -11.25 -9.46 10.69
C MET A 10 -10.81 -7.99 10.61
N GLU A 11 -10.32 -7.42 11.71
CA GLU A 11 -9.75 -6.05 11.68
C GLU A 11 -8.53 -5.95 10.75
N LEU A 12 -7.65 -6.95 10.75
CA LEU A 12 -6.48 -6.98 9.86
C LEU A 12 -6.90 -7.10 8.38
N LEU A 13 -7.91 -7.91 8.06
CA LEU A 13 -8.45 -8.01 6.70
C LEU A 13 -9.10 -6.70 6.25
N ASN A 14 -9.84 -6.03 7.12
CA ASN A 14 -10.40 -4.71 6.84
C ASN A 14 -9.29 -3.66 6.63
N ALA A 15 -8.19 -3.74 7.39
CA ALA A 15 -7.04 -2.86 7.22
C ALA A 15 -6.33 -3.11 5.87
N MET A 16 -6.28 -4.35 5.39
CA MET A 16 -5.79 -4.66 4.03
C MET A 16 -6.68 -4.03 2.96
N ASP A 17 -8.01 -4.06 3.13
CA ASP A 17 -8.93 -3.37 2.21
C ASP A 17 -8.74 -1.86 2.20
N GLU A 18 -8.53 -1.28 3.39
CA GLU A 18 -8.25 0.14 3.53
C GLU A 18 -6.92 0.52 2.86
N PHE A 19 -5.88 -0.32 3.01
CA PHE A 19 -4.61 -0.14 2.30
C PHE A 19 -4.82 -0.12 0.79
N MET A 20 -5.47 -1.14 0.22
CA MET A 20 -5.68 -1.25 -1.23
C MET A 20 -6.51 -0.08 -1.78
N THR A 21 -7.63 0.24 -1.12
CA THR A 21 -8.50 1.36 -1.51
C THR A 21 -7.76 2.70 -1.44
N THR A 22 -6.89 2.88 -0.43
CA THR A 22 -6.07 4.08 -0.28
C THR A 22 -5.02 4.15 -1.39
N ALA A 23 -4.34 3.04 -1.69
CA ALA A 23 -3.33 2.97 -2.73
C ALA A 23 -3.90 3.30 -4.12
N GLU A 24 -5.02 2.67 -4.50
CA GLU A 24 -5.73 2.95 -5.76
C GLU A 24 -6.13 4.43 -5.85
N ARG A 25 -6.70 4.98 -4.77
CA ARG A 25 -7.08 6.40 -4.72
C ARG A 25 -5.86 7.31 -4.91
N LEU A 26 -4.73 7.00 -4.30
CA LEU A 26 -3.52 7.82 -4.37
C LEU A 26 -2.85 7.74 -5.75
N ILE A 27 -2.80 6.56 -6.37
CA ILE A 27 -2.31 6.41 -7.74
C ILE A 27 -3.21 7.14 -8.74
N ASN A 28 -4.53 7.07 -8.55
CA ASN A 28 -5.46 7.88 -9.34
C ASN A 28 -5.23 9.39 -9.16
N LYS A 29 -4.81 9.85 -7.98
CA LYS A 29 -4.41 11.25 -7.80
C LYS A 29 -3.13 11.57 -8.57
N ILE A 30 -2.11 10.72 -8.55
CA ILE A 30 -0.91 10.92 -9.39
C ILE A 30 -1.33 11.10 -10.86
N ILE A 31 -2.11 10.17 -11.39
CA ILE A 31 -2.58 10.17 -12.79
C ILE A 31 -3.32 11.47 -13.15
N ASN A 32 -4.14 12.00 -12.25
CA ASN A 32 -5.01 13.14 -12.55
C ASN A 32 -4.45 14.49 -12.11
N GLU A 33 -3.46 14.53 -11.22
CA GLU A 33 -2.98 15.75 -10.58
C GLU A 33 -1.49 16.04 -10.86
N THR A 34 -0.83 15.21 -11.65
CA THR A 34 0.59 15.41 -12.03
C THR A 34 0.77 15.33 -13.55
N ASN A 35 1.83 15.96 -14.04
CA ASN A 35 2.16 15.99 -15.47
C ASN A 35 3.03 14.79 -15.87
N GLN A 36 2.49 13.57 -15.72
CA GLN A 36 3.21 12.33 -16.07
C GLN A 36 3.53 12.28 -17.57
N PRO A 37 4.78 11.99 -17.99
CA PRO A 37 5.13 11.91 -19.42
C PRO A 37 4.38 10.81 -20.16
N GLU A 38 4.29 9.61 -19.56
CA GLU A 38 3.72 8.41 -20.17
C GLU A 38 2.25 8.17 -19.74
N ILE A 39 1.50 9.25 -19.53
CA ILE A 39 0.15 9.23 -18.94
C ILE A 39 -0.82 8.24 -19.63
N GLU A 40 -0.72 8.04 -20.94
CA GLU A 40 -1.59 7.12 -21.68
C GLU A 40 -1.23 5.65 -21.48
N ALA A 41 0.03 5.32 -21.20
CA ALA A 41 0.46 3.98 -20.81
C ALA A 41 0.06 3.70 -19.35
N ILE A 42 0.30 4.69 -18.46
CA ILE A 42 -0.06 4.62 -17.04
C ILE A 42 -1.56 4.37 -16.88
N LYS A 43 -2.42 5.09 -17.60
CA LYS A 43 -3.88 4.86 -17.59
C LYS A 43 -4.30 3.46 -18.03
N LYS A 44 -3.48 2.77 -18.85
CA LYS A 44 -3.72 1.39 -19.28
C LYS A 44 -3.19 0.35 -18.28
N GLY A 45 -2.39 0.79 -17.31
CA GLY A 45 -1.91 -0.03 -16.19
C GLY A 45 -0.40 -0.20 -16.13
N SER A 46 0.38 0.43 -17.02
CA SER A 46 1.84 0.50 -16.95
C SER A 46 2.27 1.48 -15.86
N TYR A 47 2.11 1.07 -14.59
CA TYR A 47 2.45 1.91 -13.45
C TYR A 47 3.96 2.05 -13.24
N ASP A 48 4.76 1.21 -13.90
CA ASP A 48 6.21 1.25 -13.91
C ASP A 48 6.75 2.51 -14.58
N GLU A 49 5.91 3.16 -15.39
CA GLU A 49 6.18 4.44 -16.03
C GLU A 49 5.83 5.66 -15.15
N ILE A 50 5.27 5.45 -13.94
CA ILE A 50 4.99 6.55 -13.01
C ILE A 50 6.32 7.11 -12.50
N GLU A 51 6.49 8.42 -12.59
CA GLU A 51 7.68 9.12 -12.10
C GLU A 51 7.36 10.32 -11.19
N ASN A 52 8.40 10.86 -10.55
CA ASN A 52 8.35 12.11 -9.82
C ASN A 52 8.18 13.27 -10.83
N ALA A 53 6.92 13.66 -11.04
CA ALA A 53 6.50 14.65 -12.02
C ALA A 53 5.95 15.91 -11.35
N ASP A 54 5.87 16.99 -12.11
CA ASP A 54 5.34 18.26 -11.62
C ASP A 54 3.84 18.18 -11.30
N PHE A 55 3.44 18.78 -10.18
CA PHE A 55 2.05 18.88 -9.78
C PHE A 55 1.29 19.90 -10.63
N LEU A 56 0.10 19.54 -11.09
CA LEU A 56 -0.78 20.43 -11.88
C LEU A 56 -1.40 21.56 -11.04
N ASN A 57 -1.39 21.42 -9.71
CA ASN A 57 -2.04 22.34 -8.78
C ASN A 57 -1.13 23.48 -8.28
N ASN A 58 0.10 23.62 -8.81
CA ASN A 58 1.14 24.55 -8.36
C ASN A 58 1.53 24.43 -6.87
N LYS A 59 1.14 23.32 -6.21
CA LYS A 59 1.59 22.96 -4.86
C LYS A 59 2.68 21.89 -4.97
N LYS A 60 3.14 21.40 -3.82
CA LYS A 60 4.12 20.31 -3.70
C LYS A 60 3.49 19.01 -3.18
N THR A 61 2.17 18.90 -3.30
CA THR A 61 1.39 17.76 -2.82
C THR A 61 0.21 17.52 -3.75
N LEU A 62 -0.22 16.28 -3.85
CA LEU A 62 -1.55 15.88 -4.29
C LEU A 62 -2.61 16.48 -3.35
N SER A 63 -3.86 16.47 -3.78
CA SER A 63 -5.00 16.88 -2.97
C SER A 63 -5.11 16.06 -1.68
N ASP A 64 -5.65 16.67 -0.63
CA ASP A 64 -5.68 16.15 0.77
C ASP A 64 -4.30 16.05 1.44
N ASN A 65 -3.32 16.83 0.96
CA ASN A 65 -1.98 16.98 1.53
C ASN A 65 -1.10 15.73 1.44
N TRP A 66 -1.33 14.91 0.41
CA TRP A 66 -0.52 13.74 0.12
C TRP A 66 0.69 14.11 -0.73
N PHE A 67 1.88 13.83 -0.22
CA PHE A 67 3.10 13.81 -1.00
C PHE A 67 3.32 12.39 -1.55
N TYR A 68 4.05 12.28 -2.66
CA TYR A 68 4.49 11.01 -3.20
C TYR A 68 5.95 11.10 -3.63
N ASP A 69 6.66 9.98 -3.54
CA ASP A 69 8.04 9.84 -4.00
C ASP A 69 8.26 8.48 -4.66
N VAL A 70 8.57 8.51 -5.95
CA VAL A 70 8.92 7.33 -6.74
C VAL A 70 10.41 7.03 -6.57
N HIS A 71 10.72 5.80 -6.16
CA HIS A 71 12.08 5.33 -6.00
C HIS A 71 12.20 3.84 -6.31
N GLY A 72 13.14 3.49 -7.21
CA GLY A 72 13.26 2.13 -7.69
C GLY A 72 11.96 1.67 -8.38
N GLU A 73 11.43 0.52 -7.95
CA GLU A 73 10.18 -0.04 -8.46
C GLU A 73 8.96 0.33 -7.59
N HIS A 74 9.09 1.27 -6.64
CA HIS A 74 8.05 1.58 -5.67
C HIS A 74 7.65 3.06 -5.69
N CYS A 75 6.47 3.34 -5.13
CA CYS A 75 5.99 4.68 -4.82
C CYS A 75 5.62 4.76 -3.34
N MET A 76 6.30 5.62 -2.59
CA MET A 76 5.91 6.00 -1.24
C MET A 76 4.94 7.16 -1.30
N PHE A 77 3.94 7.13 -0.43
CA PHE A 77 3.01 8.22 -0.16
C PHE A 77 3.09 8.62 1.30
N GLU A 78 3.06 9.92 1.57
CA GLU A 78 2.98 10.46 2.93
C GLU A 78 1.92 11.56 2.99
N ASN A 79 0.99 11.44 3.93
CA ASN A 79 0.12 12.56 4.26
C ASN A 79 0.88 13.53 5.17
N THR A 80 1.23 14.70 4.64
CA THR A 80 2.06 15.70 5.32
C THR A 80 1.40 16.32 6.56
N ILE A 81 0.09 16.09 6.79
CA ILE A 81 -0.63 16.58 7.98
C ILE A 81 -0.76 15.48 9.04
N THR A 82 -1.08 14.24 8.64
CA THR A 82 -1.32 13.15 9.60
C THR A 82 -0.08 12.28 9.87
N GLY A 83 0.93 12.35 9.00
CA GLY A 83 2.09 11.46 9.01
C GLY A 83 1.79 10.03 8.56
N GLN A 84 0.60 9.78 8.00
CA GLN A 84 0.22 8.47 7.47
C GLN A 84 1.07 8.14 6.24
N THR A 85 1.66 6.95 6.20
CA THR A 85 2.51 6.49 5.10
C THR A 85 1.92 5.25 4.43
N LEU A 86 2.08 5.14 3.12
CA LEU A 86 1.69 3.96 2.33
C LEU A 86 2.70 3.78 1.20
N GLU A 87 3.20 2.58 0.97
CA GLU A 87 4.15 2.29 -0.11
C GLU A 87 3.65 1.12 -0.97
N VAL A 88 3.74 1.25 -2.29
CA VAL A 88 3.30 0.22 -3.25
C VAL A 88 4.33 -0.05 -4.33
N SER A 89 4.32 -1.28 -4.85
CA SER A 89 5.04 -1.66 -6.07
C SER A 89 4.37 -1.06 -7.31
N LEU A 90 5.18 -0.51 -8.22
CA LEU A 90 4.74 0.15 -9.44
C LEU A 90 4.69 -0.77 -10.67
N GLY A 91 5.01 -2.07 -10.61
CA GLY A 91 5.16 -2.88 -11.83
C GLY A 91 3.96 -2.89 -12.82
N HIS A 92 2.73 -3.10 -12.35
CA HIS A 92 1.52 -3.04 -13.18
C HIS A 92 0.33 -2.70 -12.28
N LYS A 93 -0.82 -2.29 -12.83
CA LYS A 93 -1.99 -1.94 -11.99
C LYS A 93 -2.40 -3.01 -10.99
N GLU A 94 -2.25 -4.27 -11.38
CA GLU A 94 -2.60 -5.40 -10.54
C GLU A 94 -1.60 -5.61 -9.38
N HIS A 95 -0.44 -4.95 -9.44
CA HIS A 95 0.61 -5.04 -8.43
C HIS A 95 0.39 -4.07 -7.27
N ILE A 96 -0.53 -3.09 -7.39
CA ILE A 96 -0.94 -2.27 -6.24
C ILE A 96 -1.54 -3.12 -5.13
N GLU A 97 -2.21 -4.21 -5.50
CA GLU A 97 -2.80 -5.17 -4.59
C GLU A 97 -1.75 -6.05 -3.88
N ASN A 98 -0.48 -5.92 -4.25
CA ASN A 98 0.60 -6.69 -3.65
C ASN A 98 0.95 -6.10 -2.28
N LEU A 99 0.68 -6.87 -1.24
CA LEU A 99 1.01 -6.55 0.15
C LEU A 99 2.41 -7.04 0.49
N ASP A 100 3.34 -6.10 0.64
CA ASP A 100 4.62 -6.36 1.30
C ASP A 100 4.44 -6.33 2.84
N PRO A 101 5.00 -7.30 3.59
CA PRO A 101 4.87 -7.35 5.04
C PRO A 101 5.36 -6.09 5.78
N TYR A 102 6.48 -5.49 5.34
CA TYR A 102 7.05 -4.31 5.97
C TYR A 102 6.23 -3.06 5.65
N PHE A 103 5.84 -2.86 4.39
CA PHE A 103 5.04 -1.70 3.99
C PHE A 103 3.64 -1.72 4.60
N PHE A 104 2.99 -2.89 4.64
CA PHE A 104 1.71 -3.02 5.31
C PHE A 104 1.81 -2.75 6.81
N TYR A 105 2.86 -3.25 7.49
CA TYR A 105 3.08 -2.92 8.89
C TYR A 105 3.26 -1.41 9.11
N ASN A 106 4.03 -0.74 8.27
CA ASN A 106 4.22 0.71 8.37
C ASN A 106 2.92 1.48 8.13
N PHE A 107 2.06 1.02 7.23
CA PHE A 107 0.72 1.56 7.06
C PHE A 107 -0.11 1.44 8.35
N LEU A 108 -0.15 0.26 8.99
CA LEU A 108 -0.84 0.11 10.28
C LEU A 108 -0.27 1.04 11.36
N LYS A 109 1.06 1.14 11.41
CA LYS A 109 1.78 1.93 12.41
C LYS A 109 1.49 3.43 12.29
N THR A 110 1.37 3.94 11.07
CA THR A 110 1.19 5.38 10.79
C THR A 110 -0.27 5.77 10.60
N THR A 111 -1.18 4.80 10.46
CA THR A 111 -2.62 5.03 10.39
C THR A 111 -3.23 5.01 11.79
N LYS A 112 -3.64 6.19 12.28
CA LYS A 112 -4.00 6.43 13.69
C LYS A 112 -5.00 5.44 14.28
N HIS A 113 -6.06 5.07 13.55
CA HIS A 113 -7.08 4.13 14.04
C HIS A 113 -6.69 2.66 13.89
N LEU A 114 -5.56 2.36 13.24
CA LEU A 114 -5.03 1.00 13.06
C LEU A 114 -3.78 0.74 13.91
N THR A 115 -3.20 1.77 14.51
CA THR A 115 -1.94 1.65 15.27
C THR A 115 -2.04 0.61 16.40
N HIS A 116 -3.22 0.39 16.99
CA HIS A 116 -3.42 -0.63 18.01
C HIS A 116 -3.19 -2.06 17.51
N LEU A 117 -3.32 -2.32 16.21
CA LEU A 117 -3.05 -3.63 15.62
C LEU A 117 -1.56 -3.98 15.67
N THR A 118 -0.68 -2.97 15.67
CA THR A 118 0.78 -3.20 15.68
C THR A 118 1.29 -3.91 16.94
N LYS A 119 0.56 -3.82 18.06
CA LYS A 119 0.90 -4.50 19.34
C LYS A 119 0.98 -6.02 19.22
N HIS A 120 0.40 -6.56 18.15
CA HIS A 120 0.34 -7.99 17.86
C HIS A 120 1.59 -8.55 17.18
N PHE A 121 2.47 -7.66 16.68
CA PHE A 121 3.67 -8.00 15.91
C PHE A 121 4.90 -7.49 16.66
N GLU A 122 5.68 -8.40 17.23
CA GLU A 122 6.93 -8.09 17.94
C GLU A 122 8.08 -7.87 16.96
N SER A 123 8.10 -8.67 15.90
CA SER A 123 9.04 -8.54 14.79
C SER A 123 8.26 -8.13 13.53
N PRO A 124 8.20 -6.82 13.19
CA PRO A 124 7.34 -6.26 12.15
C PRO A 124 7.25 -7.09 10.87
N PHE A 125 8.39 -7.34 10.22
CA PHE A 125 8.43 -8.08 8.96
C PHE A 125 8.09 -9.57 9.15
N LYS A 126 8.80 -10.26 10.06
CA LYS A 126 8.65 -11.71 10.26
C LYS A 126 7.24 -12.09 10.70
N ASP A 127 6.65 -11.36 11.64
CA ASP A 127 5.33 -11.68 12.16
C ASP A 127 4.22 -11.37 11.14
N MET A 128 4.38 -10.31 10.34
CA MET A 128 3.48 -10.04 9.21
C MET A 128 3.60 -11.10 8.12
N LEU A 129 4.83 -11.52 7.78
CA LEU A 129 5.04 -12.60 6.81
C LEU A 129 4.36 -13.89 7.27
N ASN A 130 4.55 -14.27 8.54
CA ASN A 130 3.85 -15.42 9.12
C ASN A 130 2.31 -15.27 9.03
N LEU A 131 1.78 -14.08 9.32
CA LEU A 131 0.35 -13.82 9.17
C LEU A 131 -0.10 -14.02 7.71
N PHE A 132 0.65 -13.51 6.74
CA PHE A 132 0.29 -13.60 5.34
C PHE A 132 0.30 -15.05 4.85
N GLU A 133 1.32 -15.82 5.23
CA GLU A 133 1.39 -17.27 4.98
C GLU A 133 0.21 -18.02 5.62
N ASP A 134 -0.17 -17.67 6.85
CA ASP A 134 -1.34 -18.27 7.53
C ASP A 134 -2.66 -17.94 6.82
N LEU A 135 -2.83 -16.70 6.36
CA LEU A 135 -4.01 -16.27 5.60
C LEU A 135 -4.05 -16.93 4.23
N GLU A 136 -2.90 -17.16 3.59
CA GLU A 136 -2.80 -17.90 2.33
C GLU A 136 -3.25 -19.35 2.51
N GLN A 137 -2.74 -20.05 3.53
CA GLN A 137 -3.16 -21.42 3.83
C GLN A 137 -4.67 -21.52 4.08
N LYS A 138 -5.28 -20.48 4.66
CA LYS A 138 -6.72 -20.37 4.90
C LYS A 138 -7.53 -19.93 3.68
N LYS A 139 -6.89 -19.67 2.55
CA LYS A 139 -7.49 -19.13 1.33
C LYS A 139 -8.18 -17.78 1.54
N LEU A 140 -7.52 -16.91 2.32
CA LEU A 140 -7.88 -15.52 2.56
C LEU A 140 -6.91 -14.51 1.92
N LEU A 141 -5.70 -14.95 1.52
CA LEU A 141 -4.80 -14.23 0.60
C LEU A 141 -4.19 -15.14 -0.50
N LYS A 142 -4.00 -14.65 -1.72
CA LYS A 142 -3.31 -15.34 -2.81
C LYS A 142 -1.85 -14.88 -2.92
N HIS A 143 -0.89 -15.78 -2.84
CA HIS A 143 0.50 -15.45 -3.15
C HIS A 143 0.77 -15.45 -4.66
N ILE A 144 1.57 -14.50 -5.15
CA ILE A 144 2.07 -14.45 -6.52
C ILE A 144 3.59 -14.54 -6.48
N HIS A 145 4.16 -15.39 -7.35
CA HIS A 145 5.60 -15.65 -7.41
C HIS A 145 6.41 -14.38 -7.73
N ARG A 146 6.78 -13.64 -6.68
CA ARG A 146 7.94 -12.74 -6.55
C ARG A 146 8.03 -12.05 -5.17
N ILE A 147 7.52 -12.68 -4.10
CA ILE A 147 7.47 -12.16 -2.71
C ILE A 147 6.25 -11.25 -2.46
N GLU A 148 5.15 -11.48 -3.18
CA GLU A 148 4.01 -10.55 -3.20
C GLU A 148 2.66 -11.26 -2.96
N TYR A 149 1.82 -10.76 -2.05
CA TYR A 149 0.52 -11.33 -1.69
C TYR A 149 -0.63 -10.44 -2.15
N ARG A 150 -1.71 -11.01 -2.71
CA ARG A 150 -2.98 -10.34 -3.07
C ARG A 150 -4.14 -10.84 -2.21
N LYS A 151 -5.22 -10.07 -2.06
CA LYS A 151 -6.45 -10.55 -1.42
C LYS A 151 -7.26 -11.48 -2.35
N TYR A 152 -8.01 -12.44 -1.79
CA TYR A 152 -8.99 -13.24 -2.56
C TYR A 152 -10.24 -12.43 -2.93
#